data_AF-A0A109BG45-F1
#
_entry.id   AF-A0A109BG45-F1
#
_cell.length_a   1.000
_cell.length_b   1.000
_cell.length_c   1.000
_cell.angle_alpha   90.00
_cell.angle_beta   90.00
_cell.angle_gamma   90.00
#
_symmetry.space_group_name_H-M   'P 1'
#
loop_
_entity.id
_entity.type
_entity.pdbx_description
1 polymer ?
#
loop_
_entity_poly.entity_id
_entity_poly.type
_entity_poly.pdbx_seq_one_letter_code
_entity_poly.pdbx_strand_id
1 'polypeptide(L)'
;MGGRQYLYRIVDRYTHKSLGPRTAATEQLKQDYMTSRTANRSRITKLRKALEKSAPINRAMGLARVPRAAAKILRALDQARLLGDGLFVVGTHALYAYEARSGLVFQPELLATTDIDFLADVRSRLVLAIEDKKRTGILAALLKADPSFTVQGDLFRAVNDEGYFVDIIRPMAKNEMMTAEYDLGGIVPAGIDGLQWLVSSPRFEASAIAEDGMPVWMSCIDPRAFALHKRWVSLQTSREPLKRRRDAAQAIAVAKAASLLGLQFDAKELSALPAKIFEGADALLAGKI
;
A
#
# COMPACT_ATOMS: atom_id res chain seq x y z
N MET A 1 -11.46 -43.17 35.91
CA MET A 1 -10.36 -42.70 35.04
C MET A 1 -10.35 -41.17 35.06
N GLY A 2 -9.30 -40.56 35.63
CA GLY A 2 -9.25 -39.13 35.91
C GLY A 2 -9.05 -38.28 34.66
N GLY A 3 -10.08 -37.54 34.25
CA GLY A 3 -10.03 -36.63 33.11
C GLY A 3 -9.19 -35.39 33.43
N ARG A 4 -7.95 -35.34 32.95
CA ARG A 4 -7.12 -34.13 33.03
C ARG A 4 -7.66 -33.09 32.03
N GLN A 5 -7.99 -31.91 32.52
CA GLN A 5 -8.36 -30.76 31.68
C GLN A 5 -7.10 -30.10 31.12
N TYR A 6 -7.16 -29.62 29.88
CA TYR A 6 -6.05 -28.95 29.19
C TYR A 6 -6.48 -27.59 28.67
N LEU A 7 -5.55 -26.64 28.65
CA LEU A 7 -5.78 -25.33 28.06
C LEU A 7 -5.25 -25.31 26.63
N TYR A 8 -6.03 -24.74 25.71
CA TYR A 8 -5.65 -24.58 24.31
C TYR A 8 -5.66 -23.11 23.91
N ARG A 9 -4.62 -22.68 23.20
CA ARG A 9 -4.59 -21.41 22.47
C ARG A 9 -5.15 -21.63 21.08
N ILE A 10 -6.25 -20.96 20.78
CA ILE A 10 -6.81 -20.91 19.42
C ILE A 10 -5.97 -19.91 18.64
N VAL A 11 -5.26 -20.38 17.60
CA VAL A 11 -4.50 -19.53 16.67
C VAL A 11 -5.40 -19.13 15.51
N ASP A 12 -6.12 -20.08 14.94
CA ASP A 12 -7.16 -19.89 13.94
C ASP A 12 -8.26 -20.96 14.08
N ARG A 13 -9.19 -21.07 13.11
CA ARG A 13 -10.32 -22.03 13.15
C ARG A 13 -9.88 -23.51 13.18
N TYR A 14 -8.69 -23.84 12.66
CA TYR A 14 -8.18 -25.20 12.54
C TYR A 14 -6.94 -25.45 13.39
N THR A 15 -6.18 -24.40 13.72
CA THR A 15 -4.93 -24.50 14.46
C THR A 15 -5.14 -24.18 15.94
N HIS A 16 -5.07 -25.21 16.78
CA HIS A 16 -5.07 -25.08 18.24
C HIS A 16 -3.75 -25.56 18.82
N LYS A 17 -3.13 -24.76 19.69
CA LYS A 17 -1.88 -25.11 20.37
C LYS A 17 -2.16 -25.43 21.84
N SER A 18 -1.87 -26.66 22.28
CA SER A 18 -1.97 -27.01 23.70
C SER A 18 -0.98 -26.19 24.52
N LEU A 19 -1.44 -25.67 25.66
CA LEU A 19 -0.64 -24.97 26.66
C LEU A 19 -0.37 -25.85 27.89
N GLY A 20 -0.73 -27.14 27.83
CA GLY A 20 -0.55 -28.09 28.91
C GLY A 20 -1.78 -28.27 29.81
N PRO A 21 -1.64 -29.09 30.86
CA PRO A 21 -2.72 -29.41 31.78
C PRO A 21 -3.13 -28.17 32.59
N ARG A 22 -4.39 -28.16 33.02
CA ARG A 22 -4.96 -27.10 33.86
C ARG A 22 -4.28 -27.09 35.23
N THR A 23 -3.44 -26.10 35.43
CA THR A 23 -2.72 -25.77 36.67
C THR A 23 -2.98 -24.30 37.04
N ALA A 24 -2.62 -23.90 38.27
CA ALA A 24 -2.69 -22.50 38.70
C ALA A 24 -1.96 -21.55 37.74
N ALA A 25 -0.78 -21.96 37.24
CA ALA A 25 0.00 -21.18 36.27
C ALA A 25 -0.73 -21.01 34.93
N THR A 26 -1.31 -22.08 34.36
CA THR A 26 -2.05 -21.98 33.09
C THR A 26 -3.37 -21.21 33.22
N GLU A 27 -4.02 -21.28 34.39
CA GLU A 27 -5.22 -20.49 34.66
C GLU A 27 -4.89 -19.00 34.78
N GLN A 28 -3.76 -18.65 35.41
CA GLN A 28 -3.27 -17.27 35.44
C GLN A 28 -2.99 -16.75 34.03
N LEU A 29 -2.30 -17.52 33.19
CA LEU A 29 -2.03 -17.15 31.79
C LEU A 29 -3.33 -16.91 31.01
N LYS A 30 -4.34 -17.76 31.20
CA LYS A 30 -5.68 -17.57 30.60
C LYS A 30 -6.32 -16.28 31.09
N GLN A 31 -6.27 -16.01 32.39
CA GLN A 31 -6.86 -14.82 32.99
C GLN A 31 -6.19 -13.54 32.46
N ASP A 32 -4.86 -13.50 32.44
CA ASP A 32 -4.09 -12.36 31.92
C ASP A 32 -4.40 -12.11 30.44
N TYR A 33 -4.50 -13.17 29.64
CA TYR A 33 -4.89 -13.08 28.24
C TYR A 33 -6.31 -12.53 28.09
N MET A 34 -7.29 -13.04 28.85
CA MET A 34 -8.68 -12.60 28.76
C MET A 34 -8.85 -11.14 29.21
N THR A 35 -8.18 -10.75 30.29
CA THR A 35 -8.15 -9.36 30.77
C THR A 35 -7.55 -8.44 29.70
N SER A 36 -6.37 -8.78 29.17
CA SER A 36 -5.70 -8.01 28.11
C SER A 36 -6.54 -7.92 26.83
N ARG A 37 -7.15 -9.04 26.41
CA ARG A 37 -8.01 -9.09 25.24
C ARG A 37 -9.24 -8.20 25.41
N THR A 38 -9.87 -8.23 26.58
CA THR A 38 -11.06 -7.43 26.88
C THR A 38 -10.72 -5.93 26.91
N ALA A 39 -9.63 -5.57 27.59
CA ALA A 39 -9.12 -4.21 27.64
C ALA A 39 -8.78 -3.67 26.24
N ASN A 40 -8.04 -4.44 25.43
CA ASN A 40 -7.67 -4.05 24.07
C ASN A 40 -8.88 -3.93 23.14
N ARG A 41 -9.85 -4.85 23.22
CA ARG A 41 -11.10 -4.73 22.45
C ARG A 41 -11.86 -3.47 22.81
N SER A 42 -12.02 -3.19 24.11
CA SER A 42 -12.68 -1.97 24.58
C SER A 42 -11.96 -0.71 24.09
N ARG A 43 -10.62 -0.69 24.16
CA ARG A 43 -9.80 0.41 23.66
C ARG A 43 -9.96 0.62 22.16
N ILE A 44 -9.89 -0.43 21.35
CA ILE A 44 -10.10 -0.36 19.89
C ILE A 44 -11.50 0.19 19.58
N THR A 45 -12.54 -0.29 20.24
CA THR A 45 -13.92 0.21 20.04
C THR A 45 -14.04 1.69 20.39
N LYS A 46 -13.44 2.14 21.50
CA LYS A 46 -13.46 3.56 21.89
C LYS A 46 -12.71 4.44 20.90
N LEU A 47 -11.52 4.03 20.47
CA LEU A 47 -10.72 4.75 19.47
C LEU A 47 -11.46 4.83 18.13
N ARG A 48 -12.08 3.74 17.68
CA ARG A 48 -12.89 3.72 16.46
C ARG A 48 -14.05 4.72 16.53
N LYS A 49 -14.79 4.75 17.65
CA LYS A 49 -15.86 5.72 17.86
C LYS A 49 -15.36 7.17 17.83
N ALA A 50 -14.15 7.43 18.34
CA ALA A 50 -13.55 8.76 18.27
C ALA A 50 -13.22 9.18 16.83
N LEU A 51 -12.70 8.25 16.02
CA LEU A 51 -12.47 8.48 14.59
C LEU A 51 -13.79 8.72 13.84
N GLU A 52 -14.82 7.90 14.09
CA GLU A 52 -16.15 8.06 13.47
C GLU A 52 -16.79 9.40 13.81
N LYS A 53 -16.60 9.90 15.04
CA LYS A 53 -17.04 11.26 15.45
C LYS A 53 -16.27 12.37 14.73
N SER A 54 -15.01 12.14 14.40
CA SER A 54 -14.15 13.13 13.72
C SER A 54 -14.37 13.17 12.21
N ALA A 55 -14.92 12.10 11.63
CA ALA A 55 -15.10 11.99 10.18
C ALA A 55 -15.94 13.11 9.54
N PRO A 56 -17.09 13.53 10.10
CA PRO A 56 -17.82 14.70 9.57
C PRO A 56 -17.00 15.99 9.63
N ILE A 57 -16.20 16.19 10.68
CA ILE A 57 -15.34 17.37 10.85
C ILE A 57 -14.26 17.38 9.77
N ASN A 58 -13.60 16.24 9.54
CA ASN A 58 -12.57 16.12 8.51
C ASN A 58 -13.12 16.43 7.11
N ARG A 59 -14.36 16.00 6.82
CA ARG A 59 -15.06 16.34 5.57
C ARG A 59 -15.38 17.83 5.48
N ALA A 60 -15.91 18.41 6.55
CA ALA A 60 -16.23 19.84 6.61
C ALA A 60 -14.99 20.73 6.45
N MET A 61 -13.83 20.28 6.94
CA MET A 61 -12.54 20.96 6.80
C MET A 61 -11.86 20.74 5.44
N GLY A 62 -12.48 19.99 4.52
CA GLY A 62 -11.92 19.72 3.18
C GLY A 62 -10.72 18.77 3.17
N LEU A 63 -10.46 18.04 4.27
CA LEU A 63 -9.33 17.11 4.38
C LEU A 63 -9.60 15.77 3.67
N ALA A 64 -10.87 15.43 3.47
CA ALA A 64 -11.34 14.16 2.94
C ALA A 64 -11.11 14.05 1.42
N ARG A 65 -9.88 13.68 1.03
CA ARG A 65 -9.38 13.73 -0.35
C ARG A 65 -9.23 12.37 -1.03
N VAL A 66 -8.90 11.31 -0.28
CA VAL A 66 -8.66 9.98 -0.87
C VAL A 66 -9.99 9.35 -1.30
N PRO A 67 -10.12 8.90 -2.57
CA PRO A 67 -11.34 8.27 -3.06
C PRO A 67 -11.80 7.13 -2.18
N ARG A 68 -13.11 7.02 -1.94
CA ARG A 68 -13.67 6.00 -1.05
C ARG A 68 -13.32 4.57 -1.50
N ALA A 69 -13.32 4.29 -2.80
CA ALA A 69 -12.96 2.98 -3.34
C ALA A 69 -11.52 2.60 -2.99
N ALA A 70 -10.55 3.48 -3.30
CA ALA A 70 -9.15 3.33 -2.91
C ALA A 70 -8.98 3.13 -1.40
N ALA A 71 -9.68 3.93 -0.58
CA ALA A 71 -9.57 3.86 0.87
C ALA A 71 -10.04 2.52 1.45
N LYS A 72 -11.11 1.93 0.90
CA LYS A 72 -11.56 0.59 1.29
C LYS A 72 -10.50 -0.47 1.01
N ILE A 73 -9.90 -0.44 -0.19
CA ILE A 73 -8.85 -1.36 -0.62
C ILE A 73 -7.62 -1.22 0.28
N LEU A 74 -7.13 0.00 0.48
CA LEU A 74 -5.95 0.28 1.32
C LEU A 74 -6.14 -0.20 2.76
N ARG A 75 -7.31 0.05 3.36
CA ARG A 75 -7.62 -0.43 4.72
C ARG A 75 -7.70 -1.96 4.79
N ALA A 76 -8.21 -2.62 3.74
CA ALA A 76 -8.27 -4.08 3.70
C ALA A 76 -6.87 -4.70 3.57
N LEU A 77 -6.01 -4.12 2.74
CA LEU A 77 -4.60 -4.54 2.57
C LEU A 77 -3.78 -4.30 3.85
N ASP A 78 -3.98 -3.16 4.52
CA ASP A 78 -3.36 -2.84 5.81
C ASP A 78 -3.81 -3.81 6.92
N GLN A 79 -5.12 -4.07 7.03
CA GLN A 79 -5.64 -5.08 7.98
C GLN A 79 -5.11 -6.49 7.72
N ALA A 80 -4.82 -6.81 6.46
CA ALA A 80 -4.17 -8.05 6.05
C ALA A 80 -2.64 -8.04 6.24
N ARG A 81 -2.05 -6.91 6.66
CA ARG A 81 -0.60 -6.68 6.80
C ARG A 81 0.19 -6.87 5.50
N LEU A 82 -0.45 -6.57 4.37
CA LEU A 82 0.18 -6.65 3.05
C LEU A 82 0.76 -5.29 2.66
N LEU A 83 0.08 -4.19 3.04
CA LEU A 83 0.53 -2.83 2.74
C LEU A 83 1.74 -2.45 3.60
N GLY A 84 2.78 -1.90 2.97
CA GLY A 84 4.02 -1.48 3.63
C GLY A 84 5.02 -2.59 3.94
N ASP A 85 4.59 -3.85 3.91
CA ASP A 85 5.46 -5.02 4.02
C ASP A 85 5.40 -5.82 2.71
N GLY A 86 6.06 -5.30 1.68
CA GLY A 86 6.15 -5.95 0.36
C GLY A 86 5.15 -5.51 -0.69
N LEU A 87 4.14 -4.70 -0.34
CA LEU A 87 3.21 -4.07 -1.28
C LEU A 87 3.14 -2.56 -1.01
N PHE A 88 3.30 -1.75 -2.05
CA PHE A 88 3.40 -0.29 -1.92
C PHE A 88 2.50 0.41 -2.93
N VAL A 89 1.84 1.48 -2.52
CA VAL A 89 1.06 2.33 -3.43
C VAL A 89 2.00 3.06 -4.37
N VAL A 90 1.72 2.96 -5.67
CA VAL A 90 2.39 3.72 -6.72
C VAL A 90 1.36 4.43 -7.60
N GLY A 91 1.83 5.07 -8.67
CA GLY A 91 0.95 5.78 -9.59
C GLY A 91 0.25 6.97 -8.93
N THR A 92 -0.89 7.34 -9.49
CA THR A 92 -1.59 8.58 -9.11
C THR A 92 -1.99 8.62 -7.64
N HIS A 93 -2.37 7.47 -7.05
CA HIS A 93 -2.83 7.43 -5.66
C HIS A 93 -1.75 7.78 -4.64
N ALA A 94 -0.46 7.65 -4.97
CA ALA A 94 0.62 8.08 -4.09
C ALA A 94 0.61 9.59 -3.80
N LEU A 95 0.03 10.40 -4.70
CA LEU A 95 -0.07 11.85 -4.52
C LEU A 95 -0.80 12.22 -3.23
N TYR A 96 -1.86 11.50 -2.84
CA TYR A 96 -2.60 11.79 -1.61
C TYR A 96 -1.75 11.63 -0.34
N ALA A 97 -0.79 10.71 -0.34
CA ALA A 97 0.16 10.57 0.76
C ALA A 97 1.10 11.79 0.83
N TYR A 98 1.54 12.27 -0.34
CA TYR A 98 2.38 13.47 -0.42
C TYR A 98 1.62 14.73 -0.03
N GLU A 99 0.33 14.88 -0.39
CA GLU A 99 -0.54 15.96 0.08
C GLU A 99 -0.59 15.97 1.61
N ALA A 100 -0.91 14.83 2.20
CA ALA A 100 -1.12 14.68 3.64
C ALA A 100 0.10 15.08 4.48
N ARG A 101 1.32 14.92 3.95
CA ARG A 101 2.57 15.24 4.64
C ARG A 101 3.12 16.62 4.29
N SER A 102 2.97 17.06 3.04
CA SER A 102 3.52 18.35 2.58
C SER A 102 2.60 19.54 2.84
N GLY A 103 1.31 19.30 3.11
CA GLY A 103 0.29 20.35 3.20
C GLY A 103 -0.10 20.98 1.87
N LEU A 104 0.44 20.47 0.75
CA LEU A 104 0.06 20.88 -0.60
C LEU A 104 -1.22 20.15 -1.02
N VAL A 105 -2.05 20.82 -1.83
CA VAL A 105 -3.20 20.22 -2.51
C VAL A 105 -2.90 20.18 -4.00
N PHE A 106 -2.90 18.99 -4.59
CA PHE A 106 -2.73 18.80 -6.02
C PHE A 106 -4.00 19.15 -6.78
N GLN A 107 -3.81 19.63 -8.00
CA GLN A 107 -4.91 19.94 -8.90
C GLN A 107 -5.66 18.64 -9.29
N PRO A 108 -7.01 18.67 -9.36
CA PRO A 108 -7.82 17.47 -9.68
C PRO A 108 -7.40 16.74 -10.95
N GLU A 109 -6.90 17.45 -11.95
CA GLU A 109 -6.44 16.91 -13.24
C GLU A 109 -5.24 15.97 -13.06
N LEU A 110 -4.43 16.18 -12.02
CA LEU A 110 -3.33 15.28 -11.68
C LEU A 110 -3.84 13.99 -11.01
N LEU A 111 -4.99 14.05 -10.35
CA LEU A 111 -5.56 12.97 -9.55
C LEU A 111 -6.61 12.12 -10.29
N ALA A 112 -7.12 12.58 -11.44
CA ALA A 112 -8.17 11.93 -12.20
C ALA A 112 -7.78 10.51 -12.67
N THR A 113 -8.15 9.48 -11.93
CA THR A 113 -7.75 8.09 -12.21
C THR A 113 -8.86 7.15 -11.74
N THR A 114 -9.10 6.06 -12.47
CA THR A 114 -10.13 5.05 -12.15
C THR A 114 -9.51 3.74 -11.69
N ASP A 115 -8.24 3.78 -11.33
CA ASP A 115 -7.39 2.66 -10.99
C ASP A 115 -6.50 2.98 -9.78
N ILE A 116 -6.09 1.94 -9.07
CA ILE A 116 -5.03 2.04 -8.06
C ILE A 116 -3.93 1.04 -8.39
N ASP A 117 -2.70 1.55 -8.46
CA ASP A 117 -1.53 0.76 -8.75
C ASP A 117 -0.78 0.40 -7.48
N PHE A 118 -0.36 -0.86 -7.39
CA PHE A 118 0.51 -1.35 -6.34
C PHE A 118 1.79 -1.94 -6.93
N LEU A 119 2.92 -1.59 -6.32
CA LEU A 119 4.21 -2.18 -6.58
C LEU A 119 4.49 -3.26 -5.53
N ALA A 120 4.59 -4.50 -5.99
CA ALA A 120 5.01 -5.63 -5.17
C ALA A 120 6.53 -5.77 -5.16
N ASP A 121 7.11 -5.79 -3.97
CA ASP A 121 8.48 -6.25 -3.75
C ASP A 121 8.49 -7.77 -3.56
N VAL A 122 8.68 -8.47 -4.67
CA VAL A 122 8.75 -9.94 -4.69
C VAL A 122 10.01 -10.51 -4.02
N ARG A 123 10.94 -9.67 -3.54
CA ARG A 123 12.08 -10.11 -2.70
C ARG A 123 11.70 -10.15 -1.21
N SER A 124 10.60 -9.52 -0.84
CA SER A 124 10.16 -9.36 0.54
C SER A 124 9.51 -10.63 1.11
N ARG A 125 9.35 -10.66 2.44
CA ARG A 125 8.67 -11.74 3.17
C ARG A 125 7.22 -11.98 2.72
N LEU A 126 6.60 -11.04 2.01
CA LEU A 126 5.27 -11.19 1.39
C LEU A 126 5.18 -12.47 0.55
N VAL A 127 6.22 -12.80 -0.22
CA VAL A 127 6.26 -14.02 -1.05
C VAL A 127 6.41 -15.29 -0.21
N LEU A 128 7.05 -15.20 0.95
CA LEU A 128 7.33 -16.34 1.83
C LEU A 128 6.15 -16.70 2.75
N ALA A 129 5.19 -15.80 2.96
CA ALA A 129 4.10 -15.99 3.93
C ALA A 129 2.75 -16.42 3.31
N ILE A 130 2.64 -16.46 1.98
CA ILE A 130 1.41 -16.84 1.27
C ILE A 130 1.45 -18.35 0.97
N GLU A 131 1.60 -19.17 2.02
CA GLU A 131 1.44 -20.63 1.89
C GLU A 131 -0.05 -21.03 1.83
N ASP A 132 -0.95 -20.23 2.42
CA ASP A 132 -2.40 -20.45 2.38
C ASP A 132 -3.12 -19.41 1.50
N LYS A 133 -3.00 -19.61 0.18
CA LYS A 133 -3.54 -18.75 -0.90
C LYS A 133 -5.02 -18.40 -0.73
N LYS A 134 -5.81 -19.18 0.03
CA LYS A 134 -7.26 -19.02 0.17
C LYS A 134 -7.70 -18.04 1.27
N ARG A 135 -6.80 -17.54 2.14
CA ARG A 135 -7.20 -16.75 3.34
C ARG A 135 -6.41 -15.47 3.61
N THR A 136 -5.17 -15.39 3.14
CA THR A 136 -4.23 -14.30 3.48
C THR A 136 -3.62 -13.61 2.25
N GLY A 137 -4.15 -13.88 1.05
CA GLY A 137 -3.70 -13.31 -0.21
C GLY A 137 -4.28 -11.94 -0.56
N ILE A 138 -3.72 -11.31 -1.59
CA ILE A 138 -4.20 -9.99 -2.06
C ILE A 138 -5.64 -10.07 -2.54
N LEU A 139 -6.03 -11.10 -3.30
CA LEU A 139 -7.40 -11.26 -3.77
C LEU A 139 -8.39 -11.36 -2.59
N ALA A 140 -8.02 -12.08 -1.53
CA ALA A 140 -8.86 -12.18 -0.33
C ALA A 140 -9.02 -10.83 0.40
N ALA A 141 -8.00 -9.96 0.36
CA ALA A 141 -8.10 -8.60 0.87
C ALA A 141 -9.01 -7.73 -0.01
N LEU A 142 -8.91 -7.85 -1.34
CA LEU A 142 -9.79 -7.15 -2.27
C LEU A 142 -11.25 -7.56 -2.09
N LEU A 143 -11.54 -8.87 -2.00
CA LEU A 143 -12.88 -9.41 -1.75
C LEU A 143 -13.49 -8.97 -0.40
N LYS A 144 -12.65 -8.63 0.59
CA LYS A 144 -13.11 -8.02 1.85
C LYS A 144 -13.46 -6.54 1.69
N ALA A 145 -12.76 -5.82 0.81
CA ALA A 145 -13.07 -4.44 0.50
C ALA A 145 -14.34 -4.32 -0.35
N ASP A 146 -14.49 -5.22 -1.32
CA ASP A 146 -15.63 -5.36 -2.22
C ASP A 146 -15.75 -6.82 -2.71
N PRO A 147 -16.83 -7.55 -2.37
CA PRO A 147 -17.00 -8.95 -2.78
C PRO A 147 -17.09 -9.20 -4.28
N SER A 148 -17.29 -8.15 -5.10
CA SER A 148 -17.48 -8.29 -6.54
C SER A 148 -16.17 -8.31 -7.34
N PHE A 149 -15.02 -8.12 -6.69
CA PHE A 149 -13.72 -8.19 -7.37
C PHE A 149 -13.50 -9.53 -8.07
N THR A 150 -13.13 -9.45 -9.35
CA THR A 150 -12.70 -10.58 -10.16
C THR A 150 -11.35 -10.28 -10.81
N VAL A 151 -10.58 -11.31 -11.14
CA VAL A 151 -9.29 -11.17 -11.83
C VAL A 151 -9.54 -11.26 -13.33
N GLN A 152 -9.00 -10.31 -14.10
CA GLN A 152 -9.18 -10.26 -15.56
C GLN A 152 -7.91 -10.61 -16.32
N GLY A 153 -8.09 -11.28 -17.48
CA GLY A 153 -7.17 -11.38 -18.62
C GLY A 153 -5.78 -11.95 -18.31
N ASP A 154 -4.94 -11.11 -17.70
CA ASP A 154 -3.50 -11.31 -17.53
C ASP A 154 -3.10 -11.54 -16.06
N LEU A 155 -4.07 -11.87 -15.18
CA LEU A 155 -3.88 -12.22 -13.76
C LEU A 155 -3.28 -11.15 -12.84
N PHE A 156 -2.80 -10.02 -13.37
CA PHE A 156 -2.21 -8.91 -12.60
C PHE A 156 -3.22 -7.83 -12.19
N ARG A 157 -4.39 -7.83 -12.83
CA ARG A 157 -5.45 -6.84 -12.66
C ARG A 157 -6.69 -7.46 -12.04
N ALA A 158 -7.19 -6.82 -10.99
CA ALA A 158 -8.52 -7.09 -10.45
C ALA A 158 -9.47 -5.94 -10.77
N VAL A 159 -10.75 -6.24 -10.99
CA VAL A 159 -11.80 -5.26 -11.29
C VAL A 159 -13.07 -5.61 -10.54
N ASN A 160 -13.77 -4.60 -10.01
CA ASN A 160 -15.10 -4.78 -9.40
C ASN A 160 -16.23 -4.39 -10.38
N ASP A 161 -17.47 -4.52 -9.96
CA ASP A 161 -18.67 -4.32 -10.80
C ASP A 161 -18.88 -2.84 -11.15
N GLU A 162 -18.22 -1.94 -10.41
CA GLU A 162 -18.18 -0.50 -10.69
C GLU A 162 -17.07 -0.12 -11.70
N GLY A 163 -16.30 -1.10 -12.19
CA GLY A 163 -15.21 -0.87 -13.14
C GLY A 163 -13.96 -0.26 -12.51
N TYR A 164 -13.79 -0.36 -11.20
CA TYR A 164 -12.62 0.13 -10.48
C TYR A 164 -11.48 -0.89 -10.57
N PHE A 165 -10.35 -0.47 -11.14
CA PHE A 165 -9.21 -1.36 -11.38
C PHE A 165 -8.19 -1.34 -10.23
N VAL A 166 -7.65 -2.51 -9.92
CA VAL A 166 -6.50 -2.69 -9.03
C VAL A 166 -5.41 -3.40 -9.80
N ASP A 167 -4.33 -2.69 -10.07
CA ASP A 167 -3.18 -3.21 -10.79
C ASP A 167 -2.04 -3.55 -9.84
N ILE A 168 -1.46 -4.73 -10.02
CA ILE A 168 -0.30 -5.16 -9.24
C ILE A 168 0.86 -5.40 -10.20
N ILE A 169 1.91 -4.61 -10.02
CA ILE A 169 3.12 -4.63 -10.82
C ILE A 169 4.31 -4.98 -9.96
N ARG A 170 5.35 -5.51 -10.58
CA ARG A 170 6.64 -5.79 -9.95
C ARG A 170 7.77 -5.41 -10.89
N PRO A 171 9.01 -5.30 -10.39
CA PRO A 171 10.16 -5.24 -11.28
C PRO A 171 10.25 -6.49 -12.17
N MET A 172 10.50 -6.26 -13.45
CA MET A 172 10.85 -7.33 -14.38
C MET A 172 12.17 -8.00 -13.93
N ALA A 173 12.18 -9.33 -13.92
CA ALA A 173 13.37 -10.11 -13.61
C ALA A 173 14.30 -10.15 -14.84
N LYS A 174 15.61 -10.31 -14.60
CA LYS A 174 16.60 -10.38 -15.70
C LYS A 174 16.30 -11.52 -16.68
N ASN A 175 15.84 -12.66 -16.18
CA ASN A 175 15.45 -13.83 -16.96
C ASN A 175 13.95 -14.11 -16.77
N GLU A 176 13.11 -13.16 -17.20
CA GLU A 176 11.66 -13.20 -17.00
C GLU A 176 11.04 -14.53 -17.47
N MET A 177 11.45 -15.04 -18.63
CA MET A 177 10.96 -16.32 -19.19
C MET A 177 11.28 -17.55 -18.32
N MET A 178 12.31 -17.49 -17.47
CA MET A 178 12.70 -18.59 -16.57
C MET A 178 12.31 -18.32 -15.12
N THR A 179 11.64 -17.21 -14.85
CA THR A 179 11.23 -16.83 -13.50
C THR A 179 9.89 -17.48 -13.19
N ALA A 180 9.78 -18.17 -12.06
CA ALA A 180 8.53 -18.73 -11.60
C ALA A 180 7.48 -17.61 -11.40
N GLU A 181 6.22 -17.91 -11.66
CA GLU A 181 5.13 -16.96 -11.38
C GLU A 181 5.06 -16.63 -9.88
N TYR A 182 4.97 -15.34 -9.58
CA TYR A 182 4.77 -14.85 -8.22
C TYR A 182 3.27 -14.78 -7.93
N ASP A 183 2.67 -15.87 -7.48
CA ASP A 183 1.28 -15.85 -7.04
C ASP A 183 1.18 -15.19 -5.66
N LEU A 184 0.69 -13.94 -5.60
CA LEU A 184 0.50 -13.18 -4.37
C LEU A 184 -0.89 -13.43 -3.75
N GLY A 185 -1.34 -14.68 -3.84
CA GLY A 185 -2.60 -15.15 -3.25
C GLY A 185 -3.80 -14.74 -4.11
N GLY A 186 -3.79 -15.24 -5.34
CA GLY A 186 -4.85 -15.09 -6.33
C GLY A 186 -4.59 -14.01 -7.38
N ILE A 187 -3.46 -13.30 -7.32
CA ILE A 187 -3.06 -12.27 -8.29
C ILE A 187 -1.58 -12.47 -8.62
N VAL A 188 -1.25 -12.48 -9.91
CA VAL A 188 0.11 -12.63 -10.43
C VAL A 188 0.60 -11.27 -10.93
N PRO A 189 1.54 -10.58 -10.25
CA PRO A 189 1.97 -9.25 -10.64
C PRO A 189 2.69 -9.23 -11.99
N ALA A 190 2.37 -8.21 -12.80
CA ALA A 190 3.04 -8.00 -14.08
C ALA A 190 4.47 -7.48 -13.88
N GLY A 191 5.43 -8.09 -14.57
CA GLY A 191 6.81 -7.63 -14.63
C GLY A 191 6.93 -6.39 -15.53
N ILE A 192 7.31 -5.26 -14.95
CA ILE A 192 7.54 -4.00 -15.69
C ILE A 192 9.02 -3.65 -15.62
N ASP A 193 9.61 -3.37 -16.77
CA ASP A 193 11.00 -2.95 -16.85
C ASP A 193 11.18 -1.54 -16.30
N GLY A 194 12.35 -1.27 -15.71
CA GLY A 194 12.66 0.02 -15.11
C GLY A 194 11.96 0.28 -13.76
N LEU A 195 11.43 -0.74 -13.07
CA LEU A 195 10.93 -0.62 -11.69
C LEU A 195 11.89 -1.17 -10.63
N GLN A 196 13.01 -1.79 -11.04
CA GLN A 196 13.95 -2.47 -10.14
C GLN A 196 14.51 -1.54 -9.05
N TRP A 197 14.64 -0.25 -9.35
CA TRP A 197 15.11 0.78 -8.45
C TRP A 197 13.98 1.45 -7.65
N LEU A 198 12.74 1.50 -8.17
CA LEU A 198 11.57 2.01 -7.42
C LEU A 198 11.37 1.16 -6.16
N VAL A 199 11.50 -0.15 -6.29
CA VAL A 199 11.43 -1.08 -5.16
C VAL A 199 12.56 -0.84 -4.16
N SER A 200 13.71 -0.34 -4.58
CA SER A 200 14.86 -0.08 -3.69
C SER A 200 14.87 1.34 -3.11
N SER A 201 13.92 2.20 -3.52
CA SER A 201 13.81 3.57 -3.01
C SER A 201 13.26 3.59 -1.59
N PRO A 202 13.57 4.64 -0.79
CA PRO A 202 12.99 4.80 0.54
C PRO A 202 11.47 4.68 0.53
N ARG A 203 10.92 4.19 1.64
CA ARG A 203 9.47 4.14 1.83
C ARG A 203 8.97 5.47 2.33
N PHE A 204 7.85 5.91 1.76
CA PHE A 204 7.16 7.10 2.18
C PHE A 204 5.83 6.71 2.81
N GLU A 205 5.64 7.01 4.09
CA GLU A 205 4.42 6.65 4.80
C GLU A 205 3.65 7.90 5.22
N ALA A 206 2.32 7.82 5.09
CA ALA A 206 1.42 8.89 5.49
C ALA A 206 0.06 8.34 5.94
N SER A 207 -0.58 9.04 6.86
CA SER A 207 -2.03 8.90 7.10
C SER A 207 -2.75 10.04 6.39
N ALA A 208 -3.51 9.70 5.35
CA ALA A 208 -4.40 10.62 4.66
C ALA A 208 -5.85 10.45 5.16
N ILE A 209 -6.74 11.34 4.75
CA ILE A 209 -8.18 11.25 5.07
C ILE A 209 -8.93 10.91 3.78
N ALA A 210 -9.77 9.87 3.84
CA ALA A 210 -10.62 9.48 2.74
C ALA A 210 -11.92 10.27 2.68
N GLU A 211 -12.62 10.19 1.55
CA GLU A 211 -13.93 10.84 1.32
C GLU A 211 -15.00 10.49 2.37
N ASP A 212 -14.87 9.35 3.05
CA ASP A 212 -15.73 8.99 4.18
C ASP A 212 -15.36 9.71 5.50
N GLY A 213 -14.34 10.56 5.48
CA GLY A 213 -13.79 11.32 6.61
C GLY A 213 -12.89 10.49 7.52
N MET A 214 -12.74 9.20 7.26
CA MET A 214 -11.94 8.30 8.09
C MET A 214 -10.49 8.26 7.62
N PRO A 215 -9.52 8.07 8.53
CA PRO A 215 -8.12 7.96 8.13
C PRO A 215 -7.88 6.72 7.27
N VAL A 216 -6.89 6.82 6.39
CA VAL A 216 -6.33 5.73 5.61
C VAL A 216 -4.81 5.85 5.67
N TRP A 217 -4.15 4.77 6.09
CA TRP A 217 -2.70 4.71 6.06
C TRP A 217 -2.23 4.26 4.68
N MET A 218 -1.18 4.90 4.19
CA MET A 218 -0.61 4.69 2.87
C MET A 218 0.90 4.49 3.02
N SER A 219 1.40 3.39 2.49
CA SER A 219 2.83 3.18 2.24
C SER A 219 3.09 3.32 0.76
N CYS A 220 3.83 4.35 0.38
CA CYS A 220 4.11 4.75 -0.99
C CYS A 220 5.62 4.68 -1.28
N ILE A 221 5.96 4.85 -2.55
CA ILE A 221 7.35 5.11 -2.96
C ILE A 221 7.79 6.51 -2.54
N ASP A 222 9.10 6.74 -2.47
CA ASP A 222 9.69 8.05 -2.19
C ASP A 222 9.20 9.11 -3.22
N PRO A 223 8.76 10.30 -2.79
CA PRO A 223 8.28 11.34 -3.70
C PRO A 223 9.35 11.82 -4.69
N ARG A 224 10.63 11.80 -4.31
CA ARG A 224 11.74 12.15 -5.22
C ARG A 224 11.90 11.09 -6.30
N ALA A 225 11.88 9.81 -5.92
CA ALA A 225 11.92 8.70 -6.86
C ALA A 225 10.69 8.72 -7.79
N PHE A 226 9.50 9.02 -7.26
CA PHE A 226 8.28 9.21 -8.04
C PHE A 226 8.45 10.33 -9.09
N ALA A 227 8.91 11.51 -8.67
CA ALA A 227 9.05 12.66 -9.55
C ALA A 227 10.05 12.38 -10.69
N LEU A 228 11.21 11.83 -10.34
CA LEU A 228 12.23 11.41 -11.29
C LEU A 228 11.71 10.35 -12.26
N HIS A 229 10.99 9.34 -11.76
CA HIS A 229 10.37 8.30 -12.59
C HIS A 229 9.40 8.89 -13.60
N LYS A 230 8.45 9.71 -13.12
CA LYS A 230 7.39 10.29 -13.96
C LYS A 230 7.97 11.20 -15.02
N ARG A 231 9.01 11.98 -14.70
CA ARG A 231 9.75 12.75 -15.70
C ARG A 231 10.35 11.83 -16.76
N TRP A 232 11.09 10.80 -16.35
CA TRP A 232 11.72 9.88 -17.30
C TRP A 232 10.69 9.17 -18.21
N VAL A 233 9.57 8.69 -17.65
CA VAL A 233 8.48 8.07 -18.43
C VAL A 233 7.84 9.05 -19.41
N SER A 234 7.71 10.33 -19.03
CA SER A 234 7.16 11.38 -19.91
C SER A 234 8.06 11.70 -21.11
N LEU A 235 9.33 11.30 -21.10
CA LEU A 235 10.25 11.49 -22.21
C LEU A 235 10.27 10.30 -23.18
N GLN A 236 9.63 9.18 -22.84
CA GLN A 236 9.61 8.00 -23.69
C GLN A 236 8.72 8.20 -24.92
N THR A 237 9.25 7.88 -26.10
CA THR A 237 8.55 8.04 -27.38
C THR A 237 7.32 7.14 -27.49
N SER A 238 7.38 5.95 -26.87
CA SER A 238 6.28 4.98 -26.79
C SER A 238 5.15 5.41 -25.85
N ARG A 239 5.34 6.46 -25.03
CA ARG A 239 4.32 6.90 -24.07
C ARG A 239 3.18 7.64 -24.76
N GLU A 240 1.95 7.22 -24.45
CA GLU A 240 0.72 7.83 -24.94
C GLU A 240 0.68 9.36 -24.72
N PRO A 241 0.31 10.19 -25.72
CA PRO A 241 0.43 11.64 -25.65
C PRO A 241 -0.28 12.31 -24.45
N LEU A 242 -1.50 11.87 -24.12
CA LEU A 242 -2.25 12.43 -22.97
C LEU A 242 -1.58 12.08 -21.64
N LYS A 243 -1.13 10.83 -21.48
CA LYS A 243 -0.38 10.37 -20.30
C LYS A 243 0.94 11.09 -20.17
N ARG A 244 1.62 11.39 -21.29
CA ARG A 244 2.89 12.11 -21.31
C ARG A 244 2.82 13.47 -20.62
N ARG A 245 1.83 14.29 -20.99
CA ARG A 245 1.64 15.63 -20.39
C ARG A 245 1.34 15.54 -18.90
N ARG A 246 0.48 14.58 -18.52
CA ARG A 246 0.13 14.35 -17.11
C ARG A 246 1.32 13.85 -16.29
N ASP A 247 2.10 12.92 -16.81
CA ASP A 247 3.30 12.39 -16.15
C ASP A 247 4.30 13.52 -15.89
N ALA A 248 4.53 14.40 -16.86
CA ALA A 248 5.40 15.58 -16.68
C ALA A 248 4.86 16.55 -15.60
N ALA A 249 3.56 16.84 -15.62
CA ALA A 249 2.93 17.72 -14.63
C ALA A 249 2.97 17.12 -13.21
N GLN A 250 2.72 15.82 -13.08
CA GLN A 250 2.86 15.09 -11.81
C GLN A 250 4.31 15.12 -11.31
N ALA A 251 5.30 14.95 -12.19
CA ALA A 251 6.71 15.01 -11.81
C ALA A 251 7.09 16.35 -11.17
N ILE A 252 6.70 17.45 -11.81
CA ILE A 252 6.91 18.83 -11.33
C ILE A 252 6.21 19.04 -9.99
N ALA A 253 4.93 18.70 -9.90
CA ALA A 253 4.14 18.95 -8.70
C ALA A 253 4.65 18.13 -7.49
N VAL A 254 4.99 16.86 -7.70
CA VAL A 254 5.51 16.01 -6.63
C VAL A 254 6.92 16.43 -6.22
N ALA A 255 7.75 16.92 -7.12
CA ALA A 255 9.06 17.46 -6.74
C ALA A 255 8.94 18.73 -5.88
N LYS A 256 7.95 19.58 -6.14
CA LYS A 256 7.60 20.68 -5.23
C LYS A 256 7.18 20.17 -3.85
N ALA A 257 6.35 19.13 -3.79
CA ALA A 257 5.97 18.50 -2.52
C ALA A 257 7.19 17.91 -1.78
N ALA A 258 8.12 17.26 -2.49
CA ALA A 258 9.37 16.75 -1.92
C ALA A 258 10.22 17.89 -1.33
N SER A 259 10.33 19.03 -2.03
CA SER A 259 11.03 20.21 -1.52
C SER A 259 10.41 20.76 -0.24
N LEU A 260 9.08 20.85 -0.16
CA LEU A 260 8.36 21.29 1.05
C LEU A 260 8.58 20.33 2.24
N LEU A 261 8.81 19.06 1.94
CA LEU A 261 9.16 18.03 2.92
C LEU A 261 10.64 18.06 3.32
N GLY A 262 11.45 18.96 2.74
CA GLY A 262 12.89 19.04 2.97
C GLY A 262 13.70 17.90 2.33
N LEU A 263 13.11 17.15 1.40
CA LEU A 263 13.73 16.00 0.77
C LEU A 263 14.60 16.44 -0.41
N GLN A 264 15.92 16.28 -0.28
CA GLN A 264 16.89 16.65 -1.31
C GLN A 264 17.05 15.54 -2.36
N PHE A 265 17.19 15.92 -3.63
CA PHE A 265 17.30 14.97 -4.75
C PHE A 265 18.73 14.46 -5.02
N ASP A 266 19.74 15.06 -4.40
CA ASP A 266 21.14 14.61 -4.43
C ASP A 266 21.50 13.66 -3.28
N ALA A 267 20.50 13.32 -2.46
CA ALA A 267 20.72 12.55 -1.26
C ALA A 267 21.11 11.09 -1.56
N LYS A 268 22.00 10.53 -0.72
CA LYS A 268 22.56 9.18 -0.88
C LYS A 268 21.49 8.10 -0.94
N GLU A 269 20.32 8.31 -0.34
CA GLU A 269 19.21 7.35 -0.38
C GLU A 269 18.68 7.10 -1.80
N LEU A 270 18.96 8.00 -2.75
CA LEU A 270 18.61 7.84 -4.16
C LEU A 270 19.72 7.19 -4.99
N SER A 271 20.83 6.75 -4.38
CA SER A 271 21.96 6.16 -5.13
C SER A 271 21.62 4.86 -5.85
N ALA A 272 20.50 4.21 -5.52
CA ALA A 272 19.99 3.03 -6.21
C ALA A 272 19.31 3.37 -7.56
N LEU A 273 19.01 4.64 -7.82
CA LEU A 273 18.44 5.11 -9.07
C LEU A 273 19.47 5.07 -10.20
N PRO A 274 19.13 4.54 -11.39
CA PRO A 274 20.02 4.57 -12.55
C PRO A 274 20.40 5.99 -12.96
N ALA A 275 21.64 6.20 -13.40
CA ALA A 275 22.13 7.50 -13.89
C ALA A 275 21.23 8.13 -14.97
N LYS A 276 20.68 7.31 -15.88
CA LYS A 276 19.75 7.72 -16.94
C LYS A 276 18.51 8.47 -16.46
N ILE A 277 18.12 8.29 -15.19
CA ILE A 277 16.96 8.94 -14.60
C ILE A 277 17.27 10.37 -14.18
N PHE A 278 18.52 10.63 -13.85
CA PHE A 278 19.02 11.96 -13.51
C PHE A 278 19.34 12.80 -14.76
N GLU A 279 19.44 12.19 -15.94
CA GLU A 279 19.75 12.90 -17.19
C GLU A 279 18.73 14.02 -17.47
N GLY A 280 19.21 15.26 -17.48
CA GLY A 280 18.42 16.48 -17.69
C GLY A 280 17.44 16.81 -16.55
N ALA A 281 17.57 16.16 -15.39
CA ALA A 281 16.76 16.46 -14.21
C ALA A 281 17.24 17.72 -13.47
N ASP A 282 18.19 18.48 -14.02
CA ASP A 282 18.86 19.62 -13.37
C ASP A 282 17.90 20.64 -12.74
N ALA A 283 16.77 20.92 -13.40
CA ALA A 283 15.75 21.82 -12.86
C ALA A 283 15.06 21.25 -11.60
N LEU A 284 14.78 19.94 -11.59
CA LEU A 284 14.24 19.24 -10.40
C LEU A 284 15.31 19.16 -9.30
N LEU A 285 16.56 18.85 -9.67
CA LEU A 285 17.69 18.72 -8.74
C LEU A 285 18.06 20.05 -8.08
N ALA A 286 17.96 21.17 -8.81
CA ALA A 286 18.28 22.50 -8.31
C ALA A 286 17.15 23.13 -7.47
N GLY A 287 16.03 22.43 -7.25
CA GLY A 287 14.85 22.99 -6.59
C GLY A 287 14.24 24.19 -7.33
N LYS A 288 14.59 24.38 -8.60
CA LYS A 288 14.11 25.46 -9.46
C LYS A 288 12.86 24.97 -10.20
N ILE A 289 11.75 24.87 -9.47
CA ILE A 289 10.46 24.41 -9.96
C ILE A 289 9.42 25.50 -9.75
#